data_AF-A0A139WKT1-F1
#
_entry.id   AF-A0A139WKT1-F1
#
_cell.length_a   1.000
_cell.length_b   1.000
_cell.length_c   1.000
_cell.angle_alpha   90.00
_cell.angle_beta   90.00
_cell.angle_gamma   90.00
#
_symmetry.space_group_name_H-M   'P 1'
#
loop_
_entity.id
_entity.type
_entity.pdbx_description
1 polymer ?
#
loop_
_entity_poly.entity_id
_entity_poly.type
_entity_poly.pdbx_seq_one_letter_code
_entity_poly.pdbx_strand_id
1 'polypeptide(L)'
;MSFEKDLLEMGYTVRGNCTSPPSYPPVNITWFLNGKKINESSLRHIPVPNAIVTDNRRQPVITQSALELEIDGSTFEGGKARIQCVATLFHLYRREVELVFEEEKPRPRPSSELRTRDATDGCKGRYANAALLIGLVLVALR
;
A
#
# COMPACT_ATOMS: atom_id res chain seq x y z
N MET A 1 -16.82 1.20 6.97
CA MET A 1 -16.19 0.39 5.91
C MET A 1 -14.70 0.58 6.09
N SER A 2 -13.98 -0.48 6.46
CA SER A 2 -12.58 -0.41 6.90
C SER A 2 -11.80 -1.61 6.40
N PHE A 3 -10.56 -1.36 6.03
CA PHE A 3 -9.58 -2.38 5.67
C PHE A 3 -8.41 -2.26 6.64
N GLU A 4 -7.82 -3.39 6.99
CA GLU A 4 -6.63 -3.44 7.81
C GLU A 4 -5.44 -3.61 6.86
N LYS A 5 -4.64 -2.54 6.66
CA LYS A 5 -3.36 -2.43 5.90
C LYS A 5 -3.43 -1.65 4.58
N ASP A 6 -2.33 -0.94 4.26
CA ASP A 6 -2.18 -0.09 3.05
C ASP A 6 -1.13 -0.60 2.04
N LEU A 7 -0.30 -1.59 2.42
CA LEU A 7 0.78 -2.17 1.60
C LEU A 7 0.75 -3.70 1.73
N LEU A 8 0.85 -4.48 0.65
CA LEU A 8 0.72 -5.94 0.73
C LEU A 8 1.96 -6.66 0.18
N GLU A 9 2.46 -7.61 0.97
CA GLU A 9 3.46 -8.58 0.57
C GLU A 9 2.78 -9.87 0.11
N MET A 10 3.45 -10.63 -0.77
CA MET A 10 2.99 -11.97 -1.16
C MET A 10 2.91 -12.89 0.07
N GLY A 11 1.81 -13.65 0.20
CA GLY A 11 1.55 -14.54 1.33
C GLY A 11 0.88 -13.88 2.54
N TYR A 12 0.53 -12.60 2.45
CA TYR A 12 -0.27 -11.92 3.48
C TYR A 12 -1.78 -12.15 3.27
N THR A 13 -2.55 -12.15 4.36
CA THR A 13 -4.01 -12.26 4.34
C THR A 13 -4.66 -10.90 4.58
N VAL A 14 -5.34 -10.35 3.57
CA VAL A 14 -6.09 -9.10 3.71
C VAL A 14 -7.41 -9.35 4.41
N ARG A 15 -7.71 -8.49 5.40
CA ARG A 15 -8.98 -8.49 6.12
C ARG A 15 -9.74 -7.18 5.89
N GLY A 16 -10.99 -7.30 5.47
CA GLY A 16 -11.88 -6.18 5.18
C GLY A 16 -13.22 -6.32 5.87
N ASN A 17 -13.83 -5.19 6.24
CA ASN A 17 -15.17 -5.16 6.83
C ASN A 17 -16.05 -4.07 6.19
N CYS A 18 -17.17 -4.50 5.64
CA CYS A 18 -18.23 -3.67 5.11
C CYS A 18 -19.46 -3.74 6.02
N THR A 19 -19.84 -2.60 6.58
CA THR A 19 -21.06 -2.48 7.39
C THR A 19 -21.99 -1.48 6.73
N SER A 20 -23.23 -1.88 6.48
CA SER A 20 -24.28 -0.98 6.00
C SER A 20 -24.93 -0.21 7.15
N PRO A 21 -25.55 0.94 6.89
CA PRO A 21 -26.54 1.51 7.80
C PRO A 21 -27.74 0.56 7.99
N PRO A 22 -28.53 0.74 9.07
CA PRO A 22 -29.83 0.08 9.22
C PRO A 22 -30.73 0.32 8.01
N SER A 23 -31.30 -0.74 7.46
CA SER A 23 -32.16 -0.67 6.28
C SER A 23 -33.21 -1.79 6.25
N TYR A 24 -34.27 -1.56 5.49
CA TYR A 24 -35.22 -2.60 5.13
C TYR A 24 -35.63 -2.42 3.65
N PRO A 25 -35.48 -3.45 2.80
CA PRO A 25 -34.89 -4.76 3.08
C PRO A 25 -33.37 -4.67 3.38
N PRO A 26 -32.73 -5.77 3.84
CA PRO A 26 -31.28 -5.82 4.02
C PRO A 26 -30.54 -5.41 2.74
N VAL A 27 -29.44 -4.67 2.89
CA VAL A 27 -28.55 -4.30 1.77
C VAL A 27 -27.80 -5.53 1.26
N ASN A 28 -27.64 -5.64 -0.06
CA ASN A 28 -26.77 -6.63 -0.69
C ASN A 28 -25.34 -6.11 -0.73
N ILE A 29 -24.41 -6.81 -0.11
CA ILE A 29 -22.98 -6.49 -0.16
C ILE A 29 -22.29 -7.48 -1.09
N THR A 30 -21.45 -6.96 -1.98
CA THR A 30 -20.69 -7.76 -2.94
C THR A 30 -19.25 -7.29 -2.99
N TRP A 31 -18.32 -8.24 -3.00
CA TRP A 31 -16.89 -7.97 -3.07
C TRP A 31 -16.36 -8.21 -4.48
N PHE A 32 -15.38 -7.39 -4.87
CA PHE A 32 -14.67 -7.52 -6.13
C PHE A 32 -13.17 -7.40 -5.89
N LEU A 33 -12.40 -8.18 -6.65
CA LEU A 33 -10.95 -8.07 -6.78
C LEU A 33 -10.63 -7.80 -8.24
N ASN A 34 -9.98 -6.68 -8.53
CA ASN A 34 -9.66 -6.22 -9.89
C ASN A 34 -10.90 -6.24 -10.82
N GLY A 35 -12.06 -5.87 -10.29
CA GLY A 35 -13.33 -5.88 -11.02
C GLY A 35 -14.00 -7.26 -11.18
N LYS A 36 -13.34 -8.36 -10.75
CA LYS A 36 -13.93 -9.70 -10.72
C LYS A 36 -14.62 -9.95 -9.38
N LYS A 37 -15.87 -10.40 -9.41
CA LYS A 37 -16.62 -10.74 -8.19
C LYS A 37 -15.93 -11.87 -7.43
N ILE A 38 -15.76 -11.69 -6.13
CA ILE A 38 -15.25 -12.71 -5.19
C ILE A 38 -16.27 -12.98 -4.09
N ASN A 39 -16.07 -14.08 -3.37
CA ASN A 39 -16.93 -14.45 -2.25
C ASN A 39 -16.46 -13.77 -0.97
N GLU A 40 -17.42 -13.36 -0.14
CA GLU A 40 -17.18 -12.94 1.23
C GLU A 40 -16.75 -14.11 2.13
N SER A 41 -16.01 -13.80 3.20
CA SER A 41 -15.71 -14.79 4.25
C SER A 41 -16.85 -14.90 5.26
N SER A 42 -17.61 -13.81 5.45
CA SER A 42 -18.80 -13.82 6.30
C SER A 42 -19.82 -12.78 5.85
N LEU A 43 -21.10 -13.09 6.00
CA LEU A 43 -22.22 -12.17 5.85
C LEU A 43 -23.17 -12.35 7.04
N ARG A 44 -23.52 -11.25 7.71
CA ARG A 44 -24.36 -11.25 8.90
C ARG A 44 -25.42 -10.16 8.80
N HIS A 45 -26.65 -10.50 9.14
CA HIS A 45 -27.74 -9.53 9.26
C HIS A 45 -28.03 -9.35 10.75
N ILE A 46 -27.80 -8.14 11.25
CA ILE A 46 -27.90 -7.81 12.66
C ILE A 46 -29.17 -6.97 12.84
N PRO A 47 -30.21 -7.48 13.51
CA PRO A 47 -31.40 -6.69 13.83
C PRO A 47 -31.01 -5.52 14.73
N VAL A 48 -31.56 -4.33 14.46
CA VAL A 48 -31.33 -3.16 15.33
C VAL A 48 -32.13 -3.31 16.63
N PRO A 49 -31.48 -3.41 17.80
CA PRO A 49 -32.18 -3.49 19.08
C PRO A 49 -32.96 -2.20 19.34
N ASN A 50 -34.15 -2.32 19.92
CA ASN A 50 -34.99 -1.18 20.32
C ASN A 50 -35.35 -0.19 19.20
N ALA A 51 -35.30 -0.63 17.93
CA ALA A 51 -36.03 0.09 16.90
C ALA A 51 -37.48 0.21 17.39
N ILE A 52 -38.00 1.43 17.53
CA ILE A 52 -39.37 1.66 18.01
C ILE A 52 -40.30 1.12 16.93
N VAL A 53 -40.59 -0.18 17.01
CA VAL A 53 -41.56 -0.87 16.18
C VAL A 53 -42.91 -0.54 16.80
N THR A 54 -43.41 0.64 16.48
CA THR A 54 -44.85 0.87 16.54
C THR A 54 -45.50 -0.13 15.59
N ASP A 55 -46.52 -0.81 16.08
CA ASP A 55 -47.24 -1.92 15.47
C ASP A 55 -47.29 -1.84 13.92
N ASN A 56 -46.95 -2.94 13.25
CA ASN A 56 -46.80 -3.11 11.78
C ASN A 56 -45.57 -2.50 11.05
N ARG A 57 -44.55 -1.95 11.72
CA ARG A 57 -43.32 -1.51 11.01
C ARG A 57 -42.31 -2.65 10.80
N ARG A 58 -41.77 -2.72 9.58
CA ARG A 58 -40.70 -3.64 9.18
C ARG A 58 -39.42 -3.34 9.98
N GLN A 59 -38.87 -4.36 10.63
CA GLN A 59 -37.66 -4.24 11.45
C GLN A 59 -36.43 -3.94 10.57
N PRO A 60 -35.74 -2.80 10.74
CA PRO A 60 -34.51 -2.54 10.02
C PRO A 60 -33.37 -3.44 10.52
N VAL A 61 -32.49 -3.80 9.58
CA VAL A 61 -31.30 -4.62 9.84
C VAL A 61 -30.04 -3.93 9.34
N ILE A 62 -28.93 -4.19 10.03
CA ILE A 62 -27.58 -3.84 9.62
C ILE A 62 -27.00 -5.05 8.89
N THR A 63 -26.56 -4.88 7.65
CA THR A 63 -25.79 -5.90 6.94
C THR A 63 -24.32 -5.69 7.19
N GLN A 64 -23.64 -6.69 7.73
CA GLN A 64 -22.19 -6.71 7.92
C GLN A 64 -21.58 -7.83 7.09
N SER A 65 -20.58 -7.51 6.27
CA SER A 65 -19.82 -8.48 5.49
C SER A 65 -18.33 -8.35 5.78
N ALA A 66 -17.67 -9.48 5.98
CA ALA A 66 -16.23 -9.56 6.13
C ALA A 66 -15.61 -10.23 4.91
N LEU A 67 -14.38 -9.83 4.59
CA LEU A 67 -13.54 -10.46 3.59
C LEU A 67 -12.23 -10.90 4.25
N GLU A 68 -11.80 -12.13 3.94
CA GLU A 68 -10.48 -12.64 4.25
C GLU A 68 -9.91 -13.23 2.95
N LEU A 69 -8.83 -12.64 2.44
CA LEU A 69 -8.26 -12.99 1.14
C LEU A 69 -6.75 -13.16 1.26
N GLU A 70 -6.25 -14.34 0.90
CA GLU A 70 -4.82 -14.57 0.77
C GLU A 70 -4.29 -13.95 -0.53
N ILE A 71 -3.21 -13.18 -0.41
CA ILE A 71 -2.59 -12.47 -1.52
C ILE A 71 -1.51 -13.34 -2.14
N ASP A 72 -1.70 -13.68 -3.41
CA ASP A 72 -0.74 -14.42 -4.22
C ASP A 72 -0.18 -13.55 -5.36
N GLY A 73 0.75 -14.10 -6.14
CA GLY A 73 1.29 -13.39 -7.31
C GLY A 73 0.27 -13.16 -8.43
N SER A 74 -0.86 -13.88 -8.44
CA SER A 74 -1.92 -13.72 -9.45
C SER A 74 -2.92 -12.60 -9.12
N THR A 75 -2.91 -12.14 -7.86
CA THR A 75 -3.77 -11.08 -7.34
C THR A 75 -3.42 -9.69 -7.89
N PHE A 76 -2.16 -9.48 -8.30
CA PHE A 76 -1.70 -8.19 -8.79
C PHE A 76 -1.82 -8.07 -10.32
N GLU A 77 -2.56 -7.06 -10.77
CA GLU A 77 -2.67 -6.69 -12.18
C GLU A 77 -1.89 -5.40 -12.42
N GLY A 78 -0.79 -5.49 -13.17
CA GLY A 78 0.09 -4.34 -13.40
C GLY A 78 0.77 -3.83 -12.13
N GLY A 79 1.04 -4.72 -11.16
CA GLY A 79 1.66 -4.38 -9.87
C GLY A 79 0.73 -3.72 -8.86
N LYS A 80 -0.58 -3.73 -9.13
CA LYS A 80 -1.61 -3.20 -8.21
C LYS A 80 -2.74 -4.20 -8.03
N ALA A 81 -3.29 -4.26 -6.83
CA ALA A 81 -4.49 -5.02 -6.52
C ALA A 81 -5.58 -4.05 -6.07
N ARG A 82 -6.79 -4.18 -6.61
CA ARG A 82 -7.94 -3.33 -6.28
C ARG A 82 -9.03 -4.18 -5.64
N ILE A 83 -9.27 -3.96 -4.36
CA ILE A 83 -10.39 -4.59 -3.66
C ILE A 83 -11.51 -3.57 -3.57
N GLN A 84 -12.69 -3.96 -4.04
CA GLN A 84 -13.89 -3.15 -3.94
C GLN A 84 -14.95 -3.89 -3.16
N CYS A 85 -15.74 -3.14 -2.42
CA CYS A 85 -16.96 -3.64 -1.82
C CYS A 85 -18.10 -2.71 -2.20
N VAL A 86 -19.15 -3.31 -2.75
CA VAL A 86 -20.29 -2.64 -3.34
C VAL A 86 -21.54 -3.05 -2.58
N ALA A 87 -22.16 -2.07 -1.95
CA ALA A 87 -23.39 -2.17 -1.20
C ALA A 87 -24.55 -1.66 -2.08
N THR A 88 -25.56 -2.49 -2.32
CA THR A 88 -26.72 -2.17 -3.16
C THR A 88 -28.04 -2.43 -2.45
N LEU A 89 -28.98 -1.50 -2.57
CA LEU A 89 -30.36 -1.66 -2.14
C LEU A 89 -31.26 -1.42 -3.36
N PHE A 90 -31.67 -2.52 -4.00
CA PHE A 90 -32.32 -2.52 -5.32
C PHE A 90 -31.52 -1.68 -6.34
N HIS A 91 -32.22 -0.92 -7.18
CA HIS A 91 -31.68 0.05 -8.12
C HIS A 91 -31.67 1.48 -7.56
N LEU A 92 -32.06 1.66 -6.29
CA LEU A 92 -32.26 2.98 -5.67
C LEU A 92 -31.00 3.50 -4.97
N TYR A 93 -30.28 2.62 -4.28
CA TYR A 93 -29.06 3.00 -3.58
C TYR A 93 -27.91 2.08 -3.96
N ARG A 94 -26.77 2.69 -4.30
CA ARG A 94 -25.50 2.02 -4.55
C ARG A 94 -24.40 2.82 -3.87
N ARG A 95 -23.56 2.13 -3.11
CA ARG A 95 -22.37 2.71 -2.50
C ARG A 95 -21.20 1.75 -2.67
N GLU A 96 -20.06 2.28 -3.06
CA GLU A 96 -18.85 1.51 -3.26
C GLU A 96 -17.69 2.17 -2.54
N VAL A 97 -16.76 1.34 -2.06
CA VAL A 97 -15.45 1.77 -1.57
C VAL A 97 -14.45 0.85 -2.23
N GLU A 98 -13.45 1.47 -2.85
CA GLU A 98 -12.29 0.81 -3.43
C GLU A 98 -11.10 1.05 -2.52
N LEU A 99 -10.27 0.03 -2.36
CA LEU A 99 -8.95 0.16 -1.81
C LEU A 99 -7.93 -0.47 -2.78
N VAL A 100 -6.85 0.26 -2.99
CA VAL A 100 -5.82 -0.09 -3.96
C VAL A 100 -4.51 -0.30 -3.22
N PHE A 101 -3.92 -1.47 -3.42
CA PHE A 101 -2.62 -1.83 -2.88
C PHE A 101 -1.60 -1.88 -4.00
N GLU A 102 -0.38 -1.46 -3.71
CA GLU A 102 0.76 -1.66 -4.59
C GLU A 102 1.54 -2.88 -4.14
N GLU A 103 2.02 -3.65 -5.11
CA GLU A 103 2.91 -4.78 -4.86
C GLU A 103 4.24 -4.27 -4.29
N GLU A 104 4.67 -4.82 -3.15
CA GLU A 104 5.99 -4.51 -2.63
C GLU A 104 7.08 -5.13 -3.52
N LYS A 105 7.64 -4.31 -4.41
CA LYS A 105 8.80 -4.70 -5.21
C LYS A 105 10.02 -4.81 -4.28
N PRO A 106 10.82 -5.89 -4.38
CA PRO A 106 12.10 -5.96 -3.69
C PRO A 106 12.93 -4.73 -4.03
N ARG A 107 13.30 -3.92 -3.02
CA ARG A 107 14.20 -2.79 -3.25
C ARG A 107 15.50 -3.37 -3.81
N PRO A 108 15.97 -2.94 -5.00
CA PRO A 108 17.27 -3.37 -5.49
C PRO A 108 18.31 -2.94 -4.46
N ARG A 109 19.05 -3.90 -3.91
CA ARG A 109 20.24 -3.57 -3.12
C ARG A 109 21.19 -2.86 -4.08
N PRO A 110 21.68 -1.64 -3.77
CA PRO A 110 22.71 -1.04 -4.61
C PRO A 110 23.89 -2.03 -4.65
N SER A 111 24.26 -2.49 -5.84
CA SER A 111 25.51 -3.22 -6.01
C SER A 111 26.61 -2.30 -5.47
N SER A 112 27.34 -2.76 -4.46
CA SER A 112 28.61 -2.14 -4.14
C SER A 112 29.52 -2.42 -5.33
N GLU A 113 29.63 -1.48 -6.26
CA GLU A 113 30.65 -1.54 -7.31
C GLU A 113 31.99 -1.59 -6.59
N LEU A 114 32.62 -2.76 -6.61
CA LEU A 114 33.92 -2.97 -5.98
C LEU A 114 34.91 -2.10 -6.76
N ARG A 115 35.27 -0.94 -6.21
CA ARG A 115 36.34 -0.08 -6.75
C ARG A 115 37.65 -0.85 -6.63
N THR A 116 38.05 -1.55 -7.69
CA THR A 116 39.40 -2.09 -7.84
C THR A 116 40.38 -0.92 -7.88
N ARG A 117 41.14 -0.77 -6.81
CA ARG A 117 42.35 0.07 -6.78
C ARG A 117 43.48 -0.80 -7.32
N ASP A 118 43.79 -0.64 -8.60
CA ASP A 118 45.00 -1.24 -9.18
C ASP A 118 46.23 -0.35 -8.95
N ALA A 119 47.36 -1.05 -8.79
CA ALA A 119 48.76 -0.62 -8.83
C ALA A 119 49.35 0.04 -7.57
N THR A 120 49.87 -0.81 -6.68
CA THR A 120 51.23 -0.62 -6.16
C THR A 120 52.22 -0.79 -7.31
N ASP A 121 52.92 0.27 -7.70
CA ASP A 121 54.29 0.14 -8.22
C ASP A 121 55.06 1.44 -7.98
N GLY A 122 56.08 1.35 -7.15
CA GLY A 122 56.94 2.46 -6.77
C GLY A 122 57.94 2.79 -7.87
N CYS A 123 57.99 4.06 -8.29
CA CYS A 123 59.12 4.59 -9.04
C CYS A 123 59.81 5.69 -8.20
N LYS A 124 61.00 5.37 -7.69
CA LYS A 124 61.91 6.33 -7.05
C LYS A 124 62.52 7.22 -8.14
N GLY A 125 62.21 8.51 -8.11
CA GLY A 125 62.91 9.54 -8.88
C GLY A 125 63.75 10.43 -7.98
N ARG A 126 65.08 10.26 -7.99
CA ARG A 126 66.07 11.20 -7.44
C ARG A 126 66.87 11.79 -8.59
N TYR A 127 66.72 13.09 -8.89
CA TYR A 127 67.71 14.00 -9.51
C TYR A 127 67.21 15.43 -9.21
N ALA A 128 67.86 16.21 -8.33
CA ALA A 128 69.13 16.93 -8.47
C ALA A 128 68.90 18.43 -8.75
N ASN A 129 69.19 19.25 -7.74
CA ASN A 129 69.58 20.67 -7.70
C ASN A 129 69.39 21.56 -8.95
N ALA A 130 68.66 22.65 -8.77
CA ALA A 130 69.05 23.97 -9.29
C ALA A 130 68.66 25.04 -8.26
N ALA A 131 69.67 25.66 -7.66
CA ALA A 131 69.55 26.81 -6.79
C ALA A 131 69.36 28.12 -7.59
N LEU A 132 68.99 29.18 -6.86
CA LEU A 132 69.01 30.61 -7.23
C LEU A 132 67.79 31.08 -8.06
N LEU A 133 67.02 32.11 -7.69
CA LEU A 133 67.36 33.37 -7.03
C LEU A 133 66.24 33.91 -6.12
N ILE A 134 66.68 34.49 -5.01
CA ILE A 134 65.95 35.33 -4.06
C ILE A 134 65.48 36.63 -4.74
N GLY A 135 64.21 36.97 -4.58
CA GLY A 135 63.66 38.30 -4.89
C GLY A 135 62.84 38.80 -3.70
N LEU A 136 63.51 39.47 -2.76
CA LEU A 136 62.89 40.25 -1.69
C LEU A 136 62.24 41.51 -2.28
N VAL A 137 60.95 41.73 -2.03
CA VAL A 137 60.41 43.08 -1.74
C VAL A 137 59.29 42.96 -0.68
N LEU A 138 59.65 43.34 0.54
CA LEU A 138 58.73 43.74 1.62
C LEU A 138 58.12 45.11 1.30
N VAL A 139 56.79 45.27 1.39
CA VAL A 139 56.03 46.45 1.88
C VAL A 139 54.57 45.97 2.08
N ALA A 140 54.08 45.58 3.26
CA ALA A 140 53.59 46.39 4.39
C ALA A 140 52.43 47.36 4.05
N LEU A 141 51.26 47.11 4.66
CA LEU A 141 50.15 48.05 4.98
C LEU A 141 49.18 48.48 3.86
N ARG A 142 47.97 47.93 3.89
CA ARG A 142 46.74 48.65 4.32
C ARG A 142 45.64 47.68 4.71
#